data_AF-F6I3B2-F1
#
_entry.id   AF-F6I3B2-F1
#
_cell.length_a   1.000
_cell.length_b   1.000
_cell.length_c   1.000
_cell.angle_alpha   90.00
_cell.angle_beta   90.00
_cell.angle_gamma   90.00
#
_symmetry.space_group_name_H-M   'P 1'
#
loop_
_entity.id
_entity.type
_entity.pdbx_description
1 polymer ?
#
loop_
_entity_poly.entity_id
_entity_poly.type
_entity_poly.pdbx_seq_one_letter_code
_entity_poly.pdbx_strand_id
1 'polypeptide(L)'
;MGEEVLVNLQVHKYQAHKQQTGCTGKRQRTQFVPLSQFDDNLLLSDYNLLEEVKRVAESAQRTRVNLCGHSHFKIPSHPRGLSNASQSHRTKLLFLPSGMSKREKNKSEYNQRVPGHLSMSWI
;
A
#
# COMPACT_ATOMS: atom_id res chain seq x y z
N MET A 1 0.64 -23.40 35.78
CA MET A 1 0.31 -24.51 34.85
C MET A 1 -1.14 -24.50 34.36
N GLY A 2 -2.11 -23.84 35.02
CA GLY A 2 -3.52 -23.84 34.59
C GLY A 2 -3.85 -22.91 33.40
N GLU A 3 -3.21 -21.75 33.28
CA GLU A 3 -3.50 -20.79 32.20
C GLU A 3 -2.93 -21.22 30.83
N GLU A 4 -1.75 -21.84 30.79
CA GLU A 4 -1.16 -22.34 29.53
C GLU A 4 -1.99 -23.46 28.89
N VAL A 5 -2.62 -24.31 29.70
CA VAL A 5 -3.49 -25.39 29.21
C VAL A 5 -4.76 -24.82 28.59
N LEU A 6 -5.33 -23.76 29.18
CA LEU A 6 -6.52 -23.06 28.67
C LEU A 6 -6.26 -22.36 27.32
N VAL A 7 -5.12 -21.68 27.19
CA VAL A 7 -4.72 -21.01 25.94
C VAL A 7 -4.51 -22.03 24.81
N ASN A 8 -3.83 -23.15 25.10
CA ASN A 8 -3.60 -24.21 24.12
C ASN A 8 -4.90 -24.90 23.66
N LEU A 9 -5.86 -25.09 24.57
CA LEU A 9 -7.17 -25.67 24.24
C LEU A 9 -7.98 -24.75 23.31
N GLN A 10 -7.93 -23.43 23.56
CA GLN A 10 -8.59 -22.41 22.74
C GLN A 10 -8.01 -22.37 21.32
N VAL A 11 -6.68 -22.41 21.20
CA VAL A 11 -5.98 -22.39 19.90
C VAL A 11 -6.31 -23.63 19.07
N HIS A 12 -6.36 -24.82 19.67
CA HIS A 12 -6.74 -26.06 18.99
C HIS A 12 -8.17 -26.02 18.44
N LYS A 13 -9.13 -25.51 19.23
CA LYS A 13 -10.52 -25.35 18.78
C LYS A 13 -10.65 -24.38 17.61
N TYR A 14 -9.91 -23.27 17.66
CA TYR A 14 -9.88 -22.29 16.57
C TYR A 14 -9.32 -22.88 15.26
N GLN A 15 -8.23 -23.64 15.34
CA GLN A 15 -7.64 -24.30 14.17
C GLN A 15 -8.58 -25.36 13.59
N ALA A 16 -9.21 -26.19 14.43
CA ALA A 16 -10.18 -27.19 14.00
C ALA A 16 -11.39 -26.55 13.29
N HIS A 17 -11.94 -25.46 13.82
CA HIS A 17 -13.04 -24.72 13.18
C HIS A 17 -12.66 -24.24 11.78
N LYS A 18 -11.48 -23.63 11.63
CA LYS A 18 -11.01 -23.13 10.32
C LYS A 18 -10.88 -24.24 9.28
N GLN A 19 -10.37 -25.40 9.68
CA GLN A 19 -10.23 -26.55 8.79
C GLN A 19 -11.58 -27.14 8.39
N GLN A 20 -12.51 -27.28 9.33
CA GLN A 20 -13.83 -27.89 9.08
C GLN A 20 -14.78 -26.99 8.27
N THR A 21 -14.72 -25.68 8.50
CA THR A 21 -15.66 -24.72 7.89
C THR A 21 -15.06 -23.95 6.72
N GLY A 22 -13.77 -24.13 6.41
CA GLY A 22 -13.05 -23.32 5.42
C GLY A 22 -12.98 -21.83 5.81
N CYS A 23 -13.19 -21.50 7.08
CA CYS A 23 -13.21 -20.12 7.55
C CYS A 23 -11.83 -19.46 7.40
N THR A 24 -11.78 -18.33 6.68
CA THR A 24 -10.55 -17.56 6.45
C THR A 24 -10.05 -16.83 7.71
N GLY A 25 -10.88 -16.75 8.75
CA GLY A 25 -10.62 -15.95 9.95
C GLY A 25 -10.63 -14.44 9.70
N LYS A 26 -11.11 -13.99 8.52
CA LYS A 26 -11.26 -12.57 8.21
C LYS A 26 -12.69 -12.14 8.51
N ARG A 27 -12.85 -11.17 9.41
CA ARG A 27 -14.15 -10.54 9.68
C ARG A 27 -14.55 -9.67 8.48
N GLN A 28 -15.79 -9.82 8.01
CA GLN A 28 -16.40 -8.91 7.02
C GLN A 28 -16.67 -7.56 7.72
N ARG A 29 -15.74 -6.60 7.57
CA ARG A 29 -15.74 -5.34 8.34
C ARG A 29 -16.78 -4.32 7.88
N THR A 30 -17.31 -4.42 6.66
CA THR A 30 -18.18 -3.42 6.05
C THR A 30 -19.46 -4.04 5.46
N GLN A 31 -19.99 -5.10 6.08
CA GLN A 31 -21.24 -5.67 5.62
C GLN A 31 -22.40 -4.71 5.85
N PHE A 32 -23.33 -4.66 4.90
CA PHE A 32 -24.58 -3.92 5.10
C PHE A 32 -25.43 -4.63 6.15
N VAL A 33 -25.98 -3.87 7.10
CA VAL A 33 -26.90 -4.36 8.12
C VAL A 33 -28.15 -3.46 8.10
N PRO A 34 -29.36 -4.03 8.01
CA PRO A 34 -30.58 -3.25 8.09
C PRO A 34 -30.71 -2.63 9.48
N LEU A 35 -31.34 -1.45 9.56
CA LEU A 35 -31.43 -0.67 10.81
C LEU A 35 -32.09 -1.44 11.97
N SER A 36 -32.98 -2.39 11.66
CA SER A 36 -33.63 -3.27 12.64
C SER A 36 -32.69 -4.23 13.35
N GLN A 37 -31.51 -4.48 12.78
CA GLN A 37 -30.47 -5.36 13.32
C GLN A 37 -29.22 -4.57 13.75
N PHE A 38 -29.32 -3.24 13.83
CA PHE A 38 -28.25 -2.39 14.29
C PHE A 38 -28.13 -2.50 15.81
N ASP A 39 -27.11 -3.24 16.26
CA ASP A 39 -26.80 -3.49 17.67
C ASP A 39 -25.59 -2.66 18.14
N ASP A 40 -25.48 -2.42 19.44
CA ASP A 40 -24.39 -1.65 20.05
C ASP A 40 -23.01 -2.28 19.77
N ASN A 41 -22.97 -3.61 19.62
CA ASN A 41 -21.76 -4.33 19.22
C ASN A 41 -21.28 -3.97 17.82
N LEU A 42 -22.21 -3.68 16.89
CA LEU A 42 -21.88 -3.25 15.55
C LEU A 42 -21.36 -1.81 15.58
N LEU A 43 -22.01 -0.94 16.36
CA LEU A 43 -21.56 0.44 16.56
C LEU A 43 -20.12 0.50 17.10
N LEU A 44 -19.79 -0.29 18.11
CA LEU A 44 -18.44 -0.39 18.66
C LEU A 44 -17.43 -0.91 17.63
N SER A 45 -17.83 -1.91 16.84
CA SER A 45 -16.99 -2.46 15.76
C SER A 45 -16.68 -1.39 14.71
N ASP A 46 -17.66 -0.61 14.30
CA ASP A 46 -17.52 0.43 13.29
C ASP A 46 -16.68 1.61 13.82
N TYR A 47 -16.87 1.99 15.09
CA TYR A 47 -16.02 2.97 15.75
C TYR A 47 -14.55 2.53 15.78
N ASN A 48 -14.27 1.29 16.18
CA ASN A 48 -12.92 0.72 16.19
C ASN A 48 -12.29 0.70 14.78
N LEU A 49 -13.09 0.41 13.75
CA LEU A 49 -12.64 0.48 12.36
C LEU A 49 -12.19 1.90 12.00
N LEU A 50 -12.97 2.92 12.34
CA LEU A 50 -12.61 4.32 12.09
C LEU A 50 -11.32 4.71 12.85
N GLU A 51 -11.14 4.23 14.08
CA GLU A 51 -9.93 4.48 14.85
C GLU A 51 -8.71 3.79 14.23
N GLU A 52 -8.83 2.54 13.80
CA GLU A 52 -7.78 1.79 13.08
C GLU A 52 -7.37 2.54 11.81
N VAL A 53 -8.35 2.95 11.00
CA VAL A 53 -8.11 3.71 9.76
C VAL A 53 -7.40 5.03 10.05
N LYS A 54 -7.84 5.77 11.07
CA LYS A 54 -7.19 7.01 11.50
C LYS A 54 -5.72 6.77 11.89
N ARG A 55 -5.45 5.76 12.72
CA ARG A 55 -4.10 5.39 13.16
C ARG A 55 -3.20 5.04 11.97
N VAL A 56 -3.71 4.26 11.01
CA VAL A 56 -2.99 3.88 9.79
C VAL A 56 -2.72 5.11 8.92
N ALA A 57 -3.71 5.97 8.72
CA ALA A 57 -3.56 7.20 7.94
C ALA A 57 -2.52 8.15 8.56
N GLU A 58 -2.54 8.35 9.87
CA GLU A 58 -1.55 9.16 10.58
C GLU A 58 -0.13 8.54 10.50
N SER A 59 -0.03 7.21 10.65
CA SER A 59 1.24 6.49 10.50
C SER A 59 1.80 6.64 9.08
N ALA A 60 0.95 6.48 8.06
CA ALA A 60 1.31 6.68 6.67
C ALA A 60 1.71 8.13 6.41
N GLN A 61 1.02 9.11 6.99
CA GLN A 61 1.36 10.54 6.86
C GLN A 61 2.74 10.84 7.46
N ARG A 62 3.04 10.35 8.67
CA ARG A 62 4.37 10.48 9.30
C ARG A 62 5.45 9.82 8.44
N THR A 63 5.17 8.60 7.97
CA THR A 63 6.09 7.83 7.13
C THR A 63 6.32 8.51 5.77
N ARG A 64 5.30 9.15 5.18
CA ARG A 64 5.40 9.90 3.93
C ARG A 64 6.42 11.03 4.00
N VAL A 65 6.47 11.76 5.12
CA VAL A 65 7.48 12.83 5.30
C VAL A 65 8.90 12.26 5.25
N ASN A 66 9.12 11.09 5.86
CA ASN A 66 10.43 10.42 5.88
C ASN A 66 10.79 9.75 4.55
N LEU A 67 9.84 9.09 3.88
CA LEU A 67 10.07 8.37 2.61
C LEU A 67 10.12 9.29 1.40
N CYS A 68 9.31 10.34 1.38
CA CYS A 68 9.16 11.22 0.23
C CYS A 68 9.90 12.54 0.37
N GLY A 69 10.44 12.86 1.56
CA GLY A 69 11.06 14.15 1.84
C GLY A 69 10.07 15.32 1.68
N HIS A 70 10.48 16.52 2.09
CA HIS A 70 9.67 17.71 1.86
C HIS A 70 9.31 17.88 0.37
N SER A 71 8.03 18.17 0.14
CA SER A 71 7.33 18.34 -1.13
C SER A 71 7.99 19.37 -2.05
N HIS A 72 9.06 18.94 -2.70
CA HIS A 72 9.37 19.37 -4.03
C HIS A 72 9.53 18.06 -4.78
N PHE A 73 8.72 17.85 -5.81
CA PHE A 73 8.90 16.79 -6.80
C PHE A 73 10.23 17.00 -7.53
N LYS A 74 11.35 16.92 -6.80
CA LYS A 74 12.68 16.96 -7.39
C LYS A 74 12.76 15.66 -8.16
N ILE A 75 12.63 15.78 -9.48
CA ILE A 75 13.01 14.75 -10.41
C ILE A 75 14.39 14.27 -9.94
N PRO A 76 14.57 12.96 -9.68
CA PRO A 76 15.86 12.43 -9.29
C PRO A 76 16.95 12.93 -10.24
N SER A 77 18.20 12.94 -9.82
CA SER A 77 19.30 13.33 -10.70
C SER A 77 19.36 12.48 -11.97
N HIS A 78 18.93 11.22 -11.88
CA HIS A 78 19.17 10.20 -12.88
C HIS A 78 18.32 10.31 -14.17
N PRO A 79 17.04 10.73 -14.18
CA PRO A 79 16.29 10.90 -15.44
C PRO A 79 16.18 12.35 -15.95
N ARG A 80 17.07 13.28 -15.54
CA ARG A 80 17.02 14.66 -16.08
C ARG A 80 17.23 14.71 -17.60
N GLY A 81 18.17 13.91 -18.12
CA GLY A 81 18.41 13.81 -19.57
C GLY A 81 17.19 13.27 -20.32
N LEU A 82 16.53 12.26 -19.76
CA LEU A 82 15.31 11.66 -20.32
C LEU A 82 14.16 12.67 -20.36
N SER A 83 13.96 13.42 -19.28
CA SER A 83 12.93 14.48 -19.21
C SER A 83 13.15 15.55 -20.27
N ASN A 84 14.40 16.03 -20.43
CA ASN A 84 14.73 17.06 -21.41
C ASN A 84 14.56 16.56 -22.84
N ALA A 85 14.98 15.32 -23.12
CA ALA A 85 14.80 14.70 -24.44
C ALA A 85 13.32 14.48 -24.76
N SER A 86 12.51 13.97 -23.81
CA SER A 86 11.07 13.85 -24.02
C SER A 86 10.42 15.20 -24.35
N GLN A 87 10.85 16.27 -23.67
CA GLN A 87 10.37 17.62 -23.94
C GLN A 87 10.76 18.11 -25.33
N SER A 88 12.00 17.87 -25.79
CA SER A 88 12.41 18.20 -27.17
C SER A 88 11.64 17.42 -28.23
N HIS A 89 11.22 16.19 -27.91
CA HIS A 89 10.38 15.35 -28.76
C HIS A 89 8.86 15.60 -28.58
N ARG A 90 8.46 16.65 -27.85
CA ARG A 90 7.04 16.99 -27.56
C ARG A 90 6.26 15.83 -26.91
N THR A 91 6.95 14.97 -26.18
CA THR A 91 6.34 13.86 -25.42
C THR A 91 6.29 14.20 -23.94
N LYS A 92 5.16 13.91 -23.29
CA LYS A 92 4.96 14.18 -21.86
C LYS A 92 5.42 12.97 -21.04
N LEU A 93 6.57 13.10 -20.38
CA LEU A 93 7.09 12.09 -19.47
C LEU A 93 6.60 12.34 -18.04
N LEU A 94 6.01 11.32 -17.41
CA LEU A 94 5.56 11.37 -16.02
C LEU A 94 6.34 10.35 -15.19
N PHE A 95 6.87 10.77 -14.04
CA PHE A 95 7.57 9.88 -13.11
C PHE A 95 6.64 9.39 -12.02
N LEU A 96 6.68 8.08 -11.77
CA LEU A 96 6.00 7.50 -10.60
C LEU A 96 6.63 8.00 -9.29
N PRO A 97 5.91 8.03 -8.17
CA PRO A 97 6.44 8.33 -6.85
C PRO A 97 7.53 7.35 -6.37
N SER A 98 8.32 7.77 -5.37
CA SER A 98 9.34 6.93 -4.74
C SER A 98 8.67 5.76 -4.02
N GLY A 99 9.29 4.57 -4.04
CA GLY A 99 8.76 3.35 -3.41
C GLY A 99 7.77 2.55 -4.26
N MET A 100 7.46 2.96 -5.50
CA MET A 100 6.73 2.12 -6.44
C MET A 100 7.68 1.16 -7.16
N SER A 101 7.43 -0.15 -7.09
CA SER A 101 8.28 -1.16 -7.73
C SER A 101 8.44 -0.95 -9.24
N LYS A 102 7.41 -0.40 -9.92
CA LYS A 102 7.50 -0.05 -11.35
C LYS A 102 8.49 1.08 -11.61
N ARG A 103 8.64 2.03 -10.68
CA ARG A 103 9.68 3.06 -10.73
C ARG A 103 11.06 2.47 -10.48
N GLU A 104 11.19 1.61 -9.49
CA GLU A 104 12.46 1.00 -9.09
C GLU A 104 13.05 0.11 -10.17
N LYS A 105 12.19 -0.61 -10.89
CA LYS A 105 12.62 -1.47 -11.99
C LYS A 105 12.92 -0.67 -13.27
N ASN A 106 12.41 0.55 -13.42
CA ASN A 106 12.56 1.33 -14.66
C ASN A 106 14.02 1.76 -14.86
N LYS A 107 14.66 1.18 -15.89
CA LYS A 107 16.05 1.47 -16.31
C LYS A 107 16.12 2.35 -17.57
N SER A 108 15.03 3.05 -17.91
CA SER A 108 15.01 3.91 -19.09
C SER A 108 15.98 5.06 -18.92
N GLU A 109 16.87 5.22 -19.89
CA GLU A 109 17.97 6.17 -19.85
C GLU A 109 18.10 6.94 -21.18
N TYR A 110 18.62 8.16 -21.09
CA TYR A 110 18.92 8.98 -22.25
C TYR A 110 20.43 8.99 -22.50
N ASN A 111 20.85 8.49 -23.65
CA ASN A 111 22.25 8.45 -24.03
C ASN A 111 22.65 9.76 -24.73
N GLN A 112 23.42 10.60 -24.05
CA GLN A 112 23.88 11.88 -24.60
C GLN A 112 24.89 11.73 -25.75
N ARG A 113 25.53 10.57 -25.90
CA ARG A 113 26.54 10.31 -26.95
C ARG A 113 25.90 10.00 -28.30
N VAL A 114 24.62 9.64 -28.32
CA VAL A 114 23.87 9.32 -29.53
C VAL A 114 22.65 10.24 -29.58
N PRO A 115 22.72 11.36 -30.32
CA PRO A 115 21.61 12.31 -30.41
C PRO A 115 20.33 11.62 -30.85
N GLY A 116 19.26 11.75 -30.05
CA GLY A 116 17.94 11.19 -30.36
C GLY A 116 17.70 9.72 -30.00
N HIS A 117 18.69 9.01 -29.42
CA HIS A 117 18.48 7.63 -28.98
C HIS A 117 17.91 7.55 -27.55
N LEU A 118 16.64 7.17 -27.46
CA LEU A 118 15.94 6.88 -26.20
C LEU A 118 15.93 5.36 -25.97
N SER A 119 16.64 4.88 -24.94
CA SER A 119 16.56 3.48 -24.53
C SER A 119 15.36 3.33 -23.59
N MET A 120 14.27 2.75 -24.09
CA MET A 120 13.09 2.43 -23.30
C MET A 120 13.16 0.97 -22.84
N SER A 121 13.25 0.75 -21.53
CA SER A 121 13.13 -0.59 -20.95
C SER A 121 11.66 -0.89 -20.69
N TRP A 122 11.08 -1.84 -21.44
CA TRP A 122 9.75 -2.35 -21.17
C TRP A 122 9.79 -3.29 -19.96
N ILE A 123 8.97 -2.98 -18.96
CA ILE A 123 8.72 -3.84 -17.78
C ILE A 123 7.22 -3.95 -17.59
#